data_AF-A0A519LLX4-F1
#
_entry.id   AF-A0A519LLX4-F1
#
_cell.length_a   1.000
_cell.length_b   1.000
_cell.length_c   1.000
_cell.angle_alpha   90.00
_cell.angle_beta   90.00
_cell.angle_gamma   90.00
#
_symmetry.space_group_name_H-M   'P 1'
#
loop_
_entity.id
_entity.type
_entity.pdbx_description
1 polymer ?
#
loop_
_entity_poly.entity_id
_entity_poly.type
_entity_poly.pdbx_seq_one_letter_code
_entity_poly.pdbx_strand_id
1 'polypeptide(L)'
;PTIIENIKHVIRSGRILEKEIQTTDLKWYQMNVLPYYVKKENKTNGVIITFIDITSRITDLKEQEKMIAEHELLLDTISHDIKNPLAALGMTIQLLRRVPEKGMDHFPELLGNVESSLNKVTEIIYDLVQSRWSKHRYQAEEELLDLQIILEDVRLALAPQIQESGVVFNFKIHLNV
;
A
#
# COMPACT_ATOMS: atom_id res chain seq x y z
N PRO A 1 -17.95 -25.88 -16.55
CA PRO A 1 -18.30 -27.08 -15.77
C PRO A 1 -19.41 -26.80 -14.75
N THR A 2 -20.45 -27.61 -14.78
CA THR A 2 -21.56 -27.55 -13.81
C THR A 2 -21.13 -28.11 -12.45
N ILE A 3 -21.87 -27.78 -11.38
CA ILE A 3 -21.65 -28.38 -10.06
C ILE A 3 -21.71 -29.91 -10.12
N ILE A 4 -22.64 -30.48 -10.91
CA ILE A 4 -22.79 -31.93 -11.08
C ILE A 4 -21.54 -32.57 -11.71
N GLU A 5 -20.92 -31.91 -12.69
CA GLU A 5 -19.67 -32.39 -13.29
C GLU A 5 -18.52 -32.37 -12.29
N ASN A 6 -18.42 -31.33 -11.45
CA ASN A 6 -17.41 -31.24 -10.40
C ASN A 6 -17.58 -32.37 -9.36
N ILE A 7 -18.83 -32.65 -8.97
CA ILE A 7 -19.15 -33.76 -8.05
C ILE A 7 -18.73 -35.10 -8.65
N LYS A 8 -19.12 -35.39 -9.90
CA LYS A 8 -18.75 -36.63 -10.59
C LYS A 8 -17.23 -36.76 -10.73
N HIS A 9 -16.55 -35.65 -10.99
CA HIS A 9 -15.09 -35.62 -11.07
C HIS A 9 -14.43 -35.98 -9.73
N VAL A 10 -14.88 -35.40 -8.61
CA VAL A 10 -14.35 -35.71 -7.28
C VAL A 10 -14.64 -37.16 -6.87
N ILE A 11 -15.84 -37.67 -7.14
CA ILE A 11 -16.17 -39.08 -6.87
C ILE A 11 -15.26 -40.03 -7.65
N ARG A 12 -15.03 -39.75 -8.93
CA ARG A 12 -14.18 -40.60 -9.79
C ARG A 12 -12.70 -40.50 -9.44
N SER A 13 -12.22 -39.30 -9.11
CA SER A 13 -10.80 -39.04 -8.86
C SER A 13 -10.37 -39.33 -7.42
N GLY A 14 -11.31 -39.27 -6.46
CA GLY A 14 -11.02 -39.33 -5.03
C GLY A 14 -10.20 -38.14 -4.51
N ARG A 15 -10.06 -37.07 -5.30
CA ARG A 15 -9.28 -35.87 -4.97
C ARG A 15 -10.21 -34.72 -4.63
N ILE A 16 -9.77 -33.87 -3.71
CA ILE A 16 -10.46 -32.62 -3.37
C ILE A 16 -10.43 -31.69 -4.59
N LEU A 17 -11.55 -31.02 -4.86
CA LEU A 17 -11.65 -29.95 -5.85
C LEU A 17 -11.94 -28.65 -5.11
N GLU A 18 -11.10 -27.66 -5.33
CA GLU A 18 -11.27 -26.31 -4.83
C GLU A 18 -11.51 -25.37 -6.01
N LYS A 19 -12.47 -24.46 -5.87
CA LYS A 19 -12.80 -23.50 -6.91
C LYS A 19 -13.39 -22.23 -6.34
N GLU A 20 -12.84 -21.10 -6.73
CA GLU A 20 -13.45 -19.80 -6.50
C GLU A 20 -14.60 -19.58 -7.49
N ILE A 21 -15.76 -19.20 -6.97
CA ILE A 21 -16.96 -18.92 -7.76
C ILE A 21 -17.54 -17.57 -7.33
N GLN A 22 -18.06 -16.83 -8.30
CA GLN A 22 -18.80 -15.61 -8.04
C GLN A 22 -20.30 -15.87 -8.21
N THR A 23 -21.09 -15.40 -7.27
CA THR A 23 -22.56 -15.45 -7.35
C THR A 23 -23.11 -14.28 -8.16
N THR A 24 -24.40 -14.33 -8.51
CA THR A 24 -25.06 -13.27 -9.28
C THR A 24 -25.18 -11.95 -8.54
N ASP A 25 -25.12 -11.98 -7.20
CA ASP A 25 -25.04 -10.81 -6.32
C ASP A 25 -23.60 -10.36 -6.04
N LEU A 26 -22.65 -10.77 -6.90
CA LEU A 26 -21.23 -10.36 -6.90
C LEU A 26 -20.38 -10.82 -5.70
N LYS A 27 -20.91 -11.68 -4.81
CA LYS A 27 -20.14 -12.27 -3.72
C LYS A 27 -19.23 -13.38 -4.22
N TRP A 28 -18.08 -13.53 -3.56
CA TRP A 28 -17.10 -14.55 -3.88
C TRP A 28 -17.12 -15.64 -2.82
N TYR A 29 -17.20 -16.89 -3.29
CA TYR A 29 -17.14 -18.07 -2.45
C TYR A 29 -16.03 -19.00 -2.93
N GLN A 30 -15.26 -19.54 -1.99
CA GLN A 30 -14.44 -20.71 -2.23
C GLN A 30 -15.32 -21.95 -2.02
N MET A 31 -15.59 -22.65 -3.12
CA MET A 31 -16.27 -23.94 -3.11
C MET A 31 -15.24 -25.06 -2.97
N ASN A 32 -15.34 -25.83 -1.89
CA ASN A 32 -14.53 -27.04 -1.69
C ASN A 32 -15.42 -28.27 -1.81
N VAL A 33 -15.04 -29.22 -2.67
CA VAL A 33 -15.73 -30.49 -2.88
C VAL A 33 -14.81 -31.61 -2.43
N LEU A 34 -15.16 -32.24 -1.31
CA LEU A 34 -14.37 -33.30 -0.68
C LEU A 34 -15.03 -34.67 -0.89
N PRO A 35 -14.29 -35.72 -1.26
CA PRO A 35 -14.83 -37.07 -1.36
C PRO A 35 -15.17 -37.63 0.02
N TYR A 36 -16.33 -38.27 0.15
CA TYR A 36 -16.75 -38.96 1.38
C TYR A 36 -16.66 -40.48 1.19
N TYR A 37 -15.86 -41.13 2.04
CA TYR A 37 -15.59 -42.57 2.00
C TYR A 37 -16.33 -43.30 3.11
N VAL A 38 -17.07 -44.36 2.77
CA VAL A 38 -17.76 -45.21 3.76
C VAL A 38 -16.88 -46.45 4.04
N LYS A 39 -16.41 -46.58 5.28
CA LYS A 39 -15.45 -47.61 5.74
C LYS A 39 -15.86 -49.08 5.53
N LYS A 40 -17.15 -49.37 5.25
CA LYS A 40 -17.63 -50.75 5.04
C LYS A 40 -17.45 -51.28 3.62
N GLU A 41 -17.31 -50.42 2.61
CA GLU A 41 -17.23 -50.86 1.19
C GLU A 41 -16.03 -50.31 0.41
N ASN A 42 -15.18 -49.48 1.03
CA ASN A 42 -14.02 -48.84 0.39
C ASN A 42 -14.34 -48.11 -0.93
N LYS A 43 -15.59 -47.64 -1.08
CA LYS A 43 -16.08 -46.88 -2.24
C LYS A 43 -16.47 -45.47 -1.81
N THR A 44 -16.15 -44.50 -2.65
CA THR A 44 -16.60 -43.11 -2.49
C THR A 44 -18.09 -43.06 -2.81
N ASN A 45 -18.93 -42.87 -1.79
CA ASN A 45 -20.39 -42.93 -1.94
C ASN A 45 -21.06 -41.55 -1.93
N GLY A 46 -20.28 -40.48 -1.77
CA GLY A 46 -20.77 -39.11 -1.77
C GLY A 46 -19.65 -38.08 -1.75
N VAL A 47 -20.06 -36.81 -1.70
CA VAL A 47 -19.15 -35.68 -1.52
C VAL A 47 -19.69 -34.74 -0.45
N ILE A 48 -18.80 -34.07 0.26
CA ILE A 48 -19.10 -32.93 1.12
C ILE A 48 -18.75 -31.68 0.33
N ILE A 49 -19.68 -30.73 0.26
CA ILE A 49 -19.46 -29.44 -0.39
C ILE A 49 -19.54 -28.35 0.67
N THR A 50 -18.53 -27.49 0.75
CA THR A 50 -18.55 -26.29 1.58
C THR A 50 -18.39 -25.05 0.70
N PHE A 51 -19.05 -23.97 1.11
CA PHE A 51 -18.89 -22.64 0.52
C PHE A 51 -18.39 -21.72 1.61
N ILE A 52 -17.19 -21.21 1.44
CA ILE A 52 -16.57 -20.26 2.36
C ILE A 52 -16.65 -18.88 1.71
N ASP A 53 -17.26 -17.92 2.38
CA ASP A 53 -17.28 -16.54 1.88
C ASP A 53 -15.85 -15.98 1.91
N ILE A 54 -15.36 -15.58 0.74
CA ILE A 54 -14.04 -14.99 0.55
C ILE A 54 -14.14 -13.58 -0.03
N THR A 55 -15.33 -12.97 0.00
CA THR A 55 -15.59 -11.66 -0.62
C THR A 55 -14.65 -10.59 -0.07
N SER A 56 -14.55 -10.47 1.26
CA SER A 56 -13.62 -9.53 1.91
C SER A 56 -12.18 -9.75 1.47
N ARG A 57 -11.72 -11.01 1.47
CA ARG A 57 -10.35 -11.33 1.06
C ARG A 57 -10.07 -10.89 -0.38
N ILE A 58 -11.01 -11.12 -1.30
CA ILE A 58 -10.85 -10.73 -2.70
C ILE A 58 -10.90 -9.22 -2.87
N THR A 59 -11.75 -8.50 -2.13
CA THR A 59 -11.78 -7.04 -2.17
C THR A 59 -10.49 -6.44 -1.64
N ASP A 60 -10.00 -6.94 -0.50
CA ASP A 60 -8.78 -6.46 0.12
C ASP A 60 -7.57 -6.69 -0.79
N LEU A 61 -7.49 -7.87 -1.43
CA LEU A 61 -6.44 -8.18 -2.41
C LEU A 61 -6.49 -7.23 -3.61
N LYS A 62 -7.67 -6.94 -4.15
CA LYS A 62 -7.81 -6.00 -5.28
C LYS A 62 -7.43 -4.58 -4.89
N GLU A 63 -7.77 -4.15 -3.68
CA GLU A 63 -7.37 -2.83 -3.18
C GLU A 63 -5.85 -2.75 -3.00
N GLN A 64 -5.22 -3.80 -2.49
CA GLN A 64 -3.76 -3.90 -2.41
C GLN A 64 -3.10 -3.89 -3.79
N GLU A 65 -3.59 -4.69 -4.75
CA GLU A 65 -3.08 -4.70 -6.12
C GLU A 65 -3.21 -3.32 -6.78
N LYS A 66 -4.35 -2.66 -6.58
CA LYS A 66 -4.57 -1.29 -7.07
C LYS A 66 -3.57 -0.31 -6.45
N MET A 67 -3.38 -0.37 -5.13
CA MET A 67 -2.41 0.48 -4.44
C MET A 67 -0.98 0.23 -4.95
N ILE A 68 -0.58 -1.02 -5.15
CA ILE A 68 0.72 -1.36 -5.74
C ILE A 68 0.85 -0.77 -7.14
N ALA A 69 -0.16 -0.93 -8.00
CA ALA A 69 -0.13 -0.39 -9.36
C ALA A 69 -0.04 1.15 -9.39
N GLU A 70 -0.75 1.84 -8.48
CA GLU A 70 -0.64 3.28 -8.32
C GLU A 70 0.76 3.71 -7.85
N HIS A 71 1.36 2.95 -6.93
CA HIS A 71 2.73 3.19 -6.47
C HIS A 71 3.76 3.00 -7.59
N GLU A 72 3.64 1.96 -8.41
CA GLU A 72 4.51 1.72 -9.57
C GLU A 72 4.41 2.86 -10.60
N LEU A 73 3.19 3.32 -10.91
CA LEU A 73 2.98 4.45 -11.82
C LEU A 73 3.62 5.75 -11.30
N LEU A 74 3.50 6.00 -10.00
CA LEU A 74 4.15 7.15 -9.37
C LEU A 74 5.68 7.05 -9.51
N LEU A 75 6.27 5.88 -9.21
CA LEU A 75 7.72 5.68 -9.33
C LEU A 75 8.22 5.87 -10.77
N ASP A 76 7.46 5.42 -11.77
CA ASP A 76 7.81 5.63 -13.18
C ASP A 76 7.81 7.12 -13.54
N THR A 77 6.77 7.85 -13.11
CA THR A 77 6.65 9.30 -13.32
C THR A 77 7.82 10.05 -12.69
N ILE A 78 8.10 9.78 -11.41
CA ILE A 78 9.22 10.35 -10.67
C ILE A 78 10.55 10.05 -11.37
N SER A 79 10.75 8.81 -11.80
CA SER A 79 11.99 8.39 -12.46
C SER A 79 12.21 9.15 -13.76
N HIS A 80 11.15 9.34 -14.55
CA HIS A 80 11.19 10.17 -15.75
C HIS A 80 11.53 11.62 -15.43
N ASP A 81 10.85 12.20 -14.43
CA ASP A 81 11.01 13.59 -14.05
C ASP A 81 12.40 13.89 -13.50
N ILE A 82 13.06 12.94 -12.84
CA ILE A 82 14.46 13.05 -12.41
C ILE A 82 15.43 12.81 -13.57
N LYS A 83 15.17 11.82 -14.43
CA LYS A 83 16.07 11.45 -15.54
C LYS A 83 16.25 12.58 -16.54
N ASN A 84 15.19 13.35 -16.81
CA ASN A 84 15.21 14.46 -17.76
C ASN A 84 16.18 15.59 -17.40
N PRO A 85 16.11 16.21 -16.20
CA PRO A 85 17.08 17.23 -15.79
C PRO A 85 18.49 16.66 -15.62
N LEU A 86 18.65 15.39 -15.22
CA LEU A 86 19.97 14.73 -15.19
C LEU A 86 20.58 14.56 -16.60
N ALA A 87 19.77 14.21 -17.59
CA ALA A 87 20.21 14.13 -18.98
C ALA A 87 20.61 15.51 -19.52
N ALA A 88 19.81 16.54 -19.22
CA ALA A 88 20.13 17.93 -19.55
C ALA A 88 21.44 18.41 -18.90
N LEU A 89 21.66 18.07 -17.63
CA LEU A 89 22.92 18.31 -16.92
C LEU A 89 24.10 17.65 -17.62
N GLY A 90 23.97 16.35 -17.92
CA GLY A 90 25.00 15.58 -18.61
C GLY A 90 25.37 16.20 -19.96
N MET A 91 24.37 16.60 -20.76
CA MET A 91 24.61 17.27 -22.05
C MET A 91 25.28 18.63 -21.88
N THR A 92 24.84 19.45 -20.93
CA THR A 92 25.43 20.77 -20.68
C THR A 92 26.88 20.68 -20.21
N ILE A 93 27.19 19.71 -19.34
CA ILE A 93 28.57 19.42 -18.92
C ILE A 93 29.43 18.93 -20.09
N GLN A 94 28.87 18.09 -20.97
CA GLN A 94 29.58 17.66 -22.19
C GLN A 94 29.90 18.82 -23.13
N LEU A 95 28.99 19.78 -23.27
CA LEU A 95 29.21 21.01 -24.04
C LEU A 95 30.30 21.87 -23.38
N LEU A 96 30.24 22.07 -22.06
CA LEU A 96 31.26 22.80 -21.29
C LEU A 96 32.66 22.21 -21.50
N ARG A 97 32.80 20.88 -21.51
CA ARG A 97 34.08 20.19 -21.75
C ARG A 97 34.64 20.36 -23.17
N ARG A 98 33.81 20.77 -24.13
CA ARG A 98 34.18 20.92 -25.55
C ARG A 98 34.33 22.38 -25.97
N VAL A 99 34.02 23.34 -25.09
CA VAL A 99 34.15 24.77 -25.39
C VAL A 99 35.64 25.15 -25.48
N PRO A 100 36.15 25.63 -26.63
CA PRO A 100 37.51 26.14 -26.75
C PRO A 100 37.64 27.51 -26.05
N GLU A 101 38.86 27.93 -25.68
CA GLU A 101 39.12 29.20 -24.96
C GLU A 101 38.51 30.45 -25.62
N LYS A 102 38.31 30.45 -26.94
CA LYS A 102 37.68 31.55 -27.69
C LYS A 102 36.13 31.57 -27.64
N GLY A 103 35.48 30.55 -27.07
CA GLY A 103 34.02 30.41 -26.99
C GLY A 103 33.43 30.70 -25.60
N MET A 104 34.19 31.41 -24.76
CA MET A 104 33.85 31.62 -23.34
C MET A 104 32.65 32.56 -23.12
N ASP A 105 32.19 33.24 -24.17
CA ASP A 105 30.99 34.11 -24.14
C ASP A 105 29.70 33.33 -23.80
N HIS A 106 29.63 32.05 -24.16
CA HIS A 106 28.49 31.16 -23.86
C HIS A 106 28.65 30.39 -22.54
N PHE A 107 29.81 30.51 -21.88
CA PHE A 107 30.12 29.80 -20.64
C PHE A 107 29.16 30.16 -19.48
N PRO A 108 28.78 31.44 -19.26
CA PRO A 108 27.82 31.81 -18.22
C PRO A 108 26.43 31.18 -18.45
N GLU A 109 25.98 31.10 -19.71
CA GLU A 109 24.69 30.50 -20.07
C GLU A 109 24.68 28.99 -19.79
N LEU A 110 25.77 28.29 -20.14
CA LEU A 110 25.92 26.87 -19.85
C LEU A 110 25.97 26.60 -18.34
N LEU A 111 26.62 27.44 -17.54
CA LEU A 111 26.59 27.34 -16.08
C LEU A 111 25.17 27.58 -15.52
N GLY A 112 24.45 28.58 -16.05
CA GLY A 112 23.06 28.84 -15.65
C GLY A 112 22.12 27.66 -15.96
N ASN A 113 22.35 26.95 -17.06
CA ASN A 113 21.60 25.74 -17.42
C ASN A 113 21.90 24.57 -16.48
N VAL A 114 23.14 24.44 -16.00
CA VAL A 114 23.52 23.46 -14.97
C VAL A 114 22.84 23.78 -13.65
N GLU A 115 22.94 25.01 -13.18
CA GLU A 115 22.32 25.44 -11.92
C GLU A 115 20.80 25.24 -11.93
N SER A 116 20.14 25.65 -13.02
CA SER A 116 18.69 25.47 -13.18
C SER A 116 18.26 24.01 -13.17
N SER A 117 19.07 23.12 -13.74
CA SER A 117 18.76 21.69 -13.77
C SER A 117 19.01 21.01 -12.41
N LEU A 118 20.01 21.46 -11.64
CA LEU A 118 20.21 21.03 -10.25
C LEU A 118 19.06 21.48 -9.34
N ASN A 119 18.57 22.70 -9.52
CA ASN A 119 17.42 23.21 -8.78
C ASN A 119 16.17 22.39 -9.06
N LYS A 120 15.91 22.02 -10.32
CA LYS A 120 14.79 21.14 -10.71
C LYS A 120 14.87 19.75 -10.06
N VAL A 121 16.05 19.11 -10.03
CA VAL A 121 16.21 17.83 -9.33
C VAL A 121 15.94 17.98 -7.84
N THR A 122 16.39 19.08 -7.24
CA THR A 122 16.17 19.37 -5.81
C THR A 122 14.68 19.58 -5.50
N GLU A 123 13.95 20.28 -6.37
CA GLU A 123 12.50 20.48 -6.28
C GLU A 123 11.75 19.15 -6.36
N ILE A 124 12.08 18.29 -7.33
CA ILE A 124 11.46 16.97 -7.47
C ILE A 124 11.72 16.09 -6.24
N ILE A 125 12.94 16.12 -5.69
CA ILE A 125 13.28 15.39 -4.46
C ILE A 125 12.47 15.94 -3.27
N TYR A 126 12.31 17.26 -3.17
CA TYR A 126 11.54 17.89 -2.11
C TYR A 126 10.05 17.47 -2.17
N ASP A 127 9.44 17.52 -3.35
CA ASP A 127 8.06 17.11 -3.58
C ASP A 127 7.85 15.62 -3.26
N LEU A 128 8.81 14.78 -3.63
CA LEU A 128 8.80 13.36 -3.30
C LEU A 128 8.82 13.11 -1.79
N VAL A 129 9.72 13.78 -1.07
CA VAL A 129 9.84 13.65 0.39
C VAL A 129 8.56 14.13 1.09
N GLN A 130 7.98 15.25 0.64
CA GLN A 130 6.71 15.76 1.18
C GLN A 130 5.53 14.81 0.91
N SER A 131 5.47 14.19 -0.28
CA SER A 131 4.42 13.22 -0.61
C SER A 131 4.39 12.00 0.32
N ARG A 132 5.55 11.60 0.86
CA ARG A 132 5.66 10.50 1.82
C ARG A 132 5.03 10.87 3.18
N TRP A 133 5.11 12.14 3.56
CA TRP A 133 4.55 12.67 4.81
C TRP A 133 3.06 13.01 4.70
N SER A 134 2.53 13.29 3.51
CA SER A 134 1.10 13.53 3.32
C SER A 134 0.26 12.24 3.35
N LYS A 135 0.73 11.13 2.74
CA LYS A 135 0.00 9.84 2.76
C LYS A 135 -0.11 9.18 4.15
N HIS A 136 0.78 9.49 5.09
CA HIS A 136 0.76 8.93 6.46
C HIS A 136 0.10 9.85 7.49
N ARG A 137 -0.41 11.02 7.09
CA ARG A 137 -1.11 11.92 8.01
C ARG A 137 -2.62 11.69 7.93
N TYR A 138 -3.11 10.95 8.92
CA TYR A 138 -4.47 11.03 9.44
C TYR A 138 -5.60 10.73 8.44
N GLN A 139 -5.83 9.46 8.14
CA GLN A 139 -7.22 8.99 8.22
C GLN A 139 -7.52 8.81 9.70
N ALA A 140 -7.86 9.90 10.39
CA ALA A 140 -8.51 9.76 11.68
C ALA A 140 -9.89 9.16 11.37
N GLU A 141 -10.06 7.87 11.61
CA GLU A 141 -11.40 7.32 11.67
C GLU A 141 -12.13 8.05 12.81
N GLU A 142 -13.31 8.60 12.51
CA GLU A 142 -14.17 9.17 13.56
C GLU A 142 -14.67 8.03 14.44
N GLU A 143 -13.92 7.69 15.46
CA GLU A 143 -14.31 6.74 16.50
C GLU A 143 -14.75 7.50 17.76
N LEU A 144 -15.72 6.94 18.49
CA LEU A 144 -16.08 7.43 19.82
C LEU A 144 -14.90 7.17 20.77
N LEU A 145 -14.10 8.20 21.02
CA LEU A 145 -12.94 8.12 21.90
C LEU A 145 -13.34 8.37 23.35
N ASP A 146 -12.88 7.50 24.24
CA ASP A 146 -12.89 7.78 25.68
C ASP A 146 -11.67 8.63 26.05
N LEU A 147 -11.89 9.95 26.10
CA LEU A 147 -10.87 10.92 26.48
C LEU A 147 -10.30 10.66 27.88
N GLN A 148 -11.03 9.97 28.76
CA GLN A 148 -10.54 9.66 30.10
C GLN A 148 -9.42 8.61 30.05
N ILE A 149 -9.58 7.57 29.22
CA ILE A 149 -8.58 6.52 29.02
C ILE A 149 -7.30 7.11 28.41
N ILE A 150 -7.46 7.95 27.37
CA ILE A 150 -6.32 8.58 26.70
C ILE A 150 -5.52 9.45 27.66
N LEU A 151 -6.20 10.24 28.51
CA LEU A 151 -5.54 11.09 29.50
C LEU A 151 -4.86 10.27 30.60
N GLU A 152 -5.41 9.12 30.97
CA GLU A 152 -4.78 8.21 31.92
C GLU A 152 -3.50 7.57 31.35
N ASP A 153 -3.52 7.15 30.09
CA ASP A 153 -2.34 6.63 29.40
C ASP A 153 -1.23 7.67 29.29
N VAL A 154 -1.60 8.91 28.95
CA VAL A 154 -0.65 10.03 28.93
C VAL A 154 -0.05 10.27 30.33
N ARG A 155 -0.88 10.24 31.38
CA ARG A 155 -0.40 10.36 32.76
C ARG A 155 0.57 9.24 33.13
N LEU A 156 0.29 8.00 32.74
CA LEU A 156 1.15 6.84 33.01
C LEU A 156 2.48 6.94 32.25
N ALA A 157 2.45 7.34 30.98
CA ALA A 157 3.65 7.53 30.17
C ALA A 157 4.57 8.62 30.74
N LEU A 158 3.98 9.70 31.27
CA LEU A 158 4.71 10.82 31.85
C LEU A 158 5.00 10.65 33.35
N ALA A 159 4.52 9.59 34.00
CA ALA A 159 4.65 9.38 35.45
C ALA A 159 6.10 9.48 35.97
N PRO A 160 7.14 8.93 35.30
CA PRO A 160 8.51 9.07 35.75
C PRO A 160 8.98 10.53 35.76
N GLN A 161 8.64 11.28 34.72
CA GLN A 161 9.04 12.69 34.54
C GLN A 161 8.31 13.60 35.52
N ILE A 162 7.03 13.32 35.79
CA ILE A 162 6.20 14.01 36.78
C ILE A 162 6.78 13.81 38.19
N GLN A 163 7.24 12.59 38.49
CA GLN A 163 7.81 12.25 39.79
C GLN A 163 9.18 12.88 39.99
N GLU A 164 10.01 12.96 38.94
CA GLU A 164 11.31 13.64 38.97
C GLU A 164 11.19 15.17 39.07
N SER A 165 10.19 15.77 38.41
CA SER A 165 10.05 17.23 38.36
C SER A 165 9.21 17.83 39.49
N GLY A 166 8.50 16.99 40.27
CA GLY A 166 7.63 17.43 41.36
C GLY A 166 6.42 18.28 40.90
N VAL A 167 6.06 18.20 39.62
CA VAL A 167 5.00 19.02 39.01
C VAL A 167 3.64 18.37 39.23
N VAL A 168 2.62 19.16 39.58
CA VAL A 168 1.24 18.67 39.71
C VAL A 168 0.47 18.96 38.43
N PHE A 169 0.00 17.90 37.76
CA PHE A 169 -0.88 18.02 36.60
C PHE A 169 -2.35 17.92 37.02
N ASN A 170 -3.16 18.89 36.57
CA ASN A 170 -4.61 18.89 36.75
C ASN A 170 -5.29 18.84 35.38
N PHE A 171 -6.22 17.89 35.22
CA PHE A 171 -7.04 17.77 34.01
C PHE A 171 -8.48 18.16 34.35
N LYS A 172 -9.07 19.05 33.54
CA LYS A 172 -10.50 19.41 33.63
C LYS A 172 -11.13 19.21 32.27
N ILE A 173 -12.14 18.33 32.21
CA ILE A 173 -12.94 18.12 31.01
C ILE A 173 -14.24 18.90 31.18
N HIS A 174 -14.51 19.82 30.25
CA HIS A 174 -15.77 20.55 30.20
C HIS A 174 -16.67 19.89 29.16
N LEU A 175 -17.78 19.31 29.62
CA LEU A 175 -18.84 18.80 28.76
C LEU A 175 -19.90 19.89 28.62
N ASN A 176 -20.07 20.43 27.42
CA ASN A 176 -21.22 21.26 27.09
C ASN A 176 -22.39 20.33 26.78
N VAL A 177 -23.28 20.13 27.76
CA VAL A 177 -24.59 19.51 27.56
C VAL A 177 -25.61 20.61 27.28
#